data_AF-A0A7S3MC33-F1
#
_entry.id   AF-A0A7S3MC33-F1
#
_cell.length_a   1.000
_cell.length_b   1.000
_cell.length_c   1.000
_cell.angle_alpha   90.00
_cell.angle_beta   90.00
_cell.angle_gamma   90.00
#
_symmetry.space_group_name_H-M   'P 1'
#
loop_
_entity.id
_entity.type
_entity.pdbx_description
1 polymer ?
#
loop_
_entity_poly.entity_id
_entity_poly.type
_entity_poly.pdbx_seq_one_letter_code
_entity_poly.pdbx_strand_id
1 'polypeptide(L)'
;DLHGQQFHLSDLNPAPLVRMIQSQEAYFAARLHETIIIGMPRMATALKDTVWSLVPEKTKDKIRYMSEEEAQLHIKTQCDEEVAGRILAAMQQNRDNRLTLEQRKKS
;
A
#
# COMPACT_ATOMS: atom_id res chain seq x y z
N ASP A 1 10.75 1.14 10.14
CA ASP A 1 10.50 2.22 9.16
C ASP A 1 9.13 2.09 8.54
N LEU A 2 8.46 3.23 8.34
CA LEU A 2 7.13 3.32 7.73
C LEU A 2 7.28 4.03 6.38
N HIS A 3 6.82 3.37 5.30
CA HIS A 3 6.89 3.93 3.95
C HIS A 3 5.48 4.01 3.36
N GLY A 4 4.96 5.22 3.21
CA GLY A 4 3.68 5.48 2.53
C GLY A 4 3.89 5.72 1.04
N GLN A 5 3.03 5.14 0.20
CA GLN A 5 3.04 5.35 -1.26
C GLN A 5 1.62 5.64 -1.75
N GLN A 6 1.47 6.70 -2.56
CA GLN A 6 0.21 7.05 -3.22
C GLN A 6 0.33 6.74 -4.71
N PHE A 7 -0.68 6.08 -5.27
CA PHE A 7 -0.70 5.71 -6.68
C PHE A 7 -1.92 6.29 -7.39
N HIS A 8 -1.68 6.98 -8.50
CA HIS A 8 -2.75 7.46 -9.38
C HIS A 8 -2.87 6.51 -10.58
N LEU A 9 -3.98 5.77 -10.63
CA LEU A 9 -4.36 4.95 -11.78
C LEU A 9 -4.98 5.87 -12.84
N SER A 10 -4.16 6.53 -13.66
CA SER A 10 -4.67 7.38 -14.74
C SER A 10 -5.24 6.56 -15.91
N ASP A 11 -4.62 5.41 -16.23
CA ASP A 11 -4.86 4.73 -17.51
C ASP A 11 -5.06 3.21 -17.41
N LEU A 12 -5.31 2.69 -16.19
CA LEU A 12 -5.30 1.25 -15.93
C LEU A 12 -4.06 0.54 -16.52
N ASN A 13 -2.91 1.19 -16.54
CA ASN A 13 -1.67 0.57 -16.99
C ASN A 13 -1.07 -0.24 -15.83
N PRO A 14 -0.85 -1.58 -15.97
CA PRO A 14 -0.29 -2.39 -14.89
C PRO A 14 1.22 -2.18 -14.70
N ALA A 15 1.95 -1.60 -15.67
CA ALA A 15 3.40 -1.53 -15.64
C ALA A 15 4.00 -0.85 -14.40
N PRO A 16 3.42 0.26 -13.87
CA PRO A 16 3.93 0.86 -12.63
C PRO A 16 3.70 -0.04 -11.41
N LEU A 17 2.57 -0.78 -11.35
CA LEU A 17 2.27 -1.73 -10.28
C LEU A 17 3.28 -2.89 -10.29
N VAL A 18 3.60 -3.41 -11.48
CA VAL A 18 4.62 -4.45 -11.67
C VAL A 18 5.99 -3.97 -11.18
N ARG A 19 6.42 -2.77 -11.58
CA ARG A 19 7.71 -2.21 -11.14
C ARG A 19 7.78 -2.00 -9.63
N MET A 20 6.67 -1.60 -9.01
CA MET A 20 6.58 -1.45 -7.55
C MET A 20 6.71 -2.80 -6.85
N ILE A 21 6.01 -3.83 -7.30
CA ILE A 21 6.11 -5.15 -6.68
C ILE A 21 7.53 -5.71 -6.87
N GLN A 22 8.12 -5.55 -8.05
CA GLN A 22 9.51 -5.95 -8.29
C GLN A 22 10.51 -5.22 -7.38
N SER A 23 10.31 -3.92 -7.13
CA SER A 23 11.19 -3.18 -6.23
C SER A 23 10.98 -3.58 -4.77
N GLN A 24 9.73 -3.82 -4.34
CA GLN A 24 9.42 -4.32 -3.00
C GLN A 24 10.00 -5.71 -2.77
N GLU A 25 9.90 -6.60 -3.75
CA GLU A 25 10.52 -7.93 -3.71
C GLU A 25 12.04 -7.85 -3.64
N ALA A 26 12.66 -7.09 -4.54
CA ALA A 26 14.12 -7.00 -4.62
C ALA A 26 14.74 -6.39 -3.35
N TYR A 27 14.11 -5.37 -2.77
CA TYR A 27 14.65 -4.67 -1.61
C TYR A 27 14.18 -5.24 -0.27
N PHE A 28 12.97 -5.79 -0.20
CA PHE A 28 12.31 -6.08 1.06
C PHE A 28 11.76 -7.50 1.19
N ALA A 29 11.89 -8.41 0.21
CA ALA A 29 11.24 -9.74 0.27
C ALA A 29 11.40 -10.48 1.62
N ALA A 30 12.59 -10.40 2.24
CA ALA A 30 12.87 -11.04 3.54
C ALA A 30 12.40 -10.25 4.77
N ARG A 31 12.25 -8.92 4.68
CA ARG A 31 11.88 -8.02 5.78
C ARG A 31 10.45 -7.49 5.70
N LEU A 32 9.81 -7.65 4.55
CA LEU A 32 8.43 -7.28 4.31
C LEU A 32 7.53 -8.23 5.10
N HIS A 33 6.89 -7.69 6.14
CA HIS A 33 5.95 -8.41 6.97
C HIS A 33 4.61 -8.52 6.25
N GLU A 34 4.09 -7.38 5.79
CA GLU A 34 2.77 -7.27 5.18
C GLU A 34 2.69 -6.04 4.26
N THR A 35 1.84 -6.10 3.24
CA THR A 35 1.44 -4.98 2.38
C THR A 35 -0.07 -4.84 2.42
N ILE A 36 -0.57 -3.67 2.83
CA ILE A 36 -2.01 -3.39 2.91
C ILE A 36 -2.38 -2.43 1.78
N ILE A 37 -3.25 -2.90 0.88
CA ILE A 37 -3.82 -2.10 -0.21
C ILE A 37 -5.22 -1.64 0.22
N ILE A 38 -5.37 -0.34 0.42
CA ILE A 38 -6.58 0.27 0.99
C ILE A 38 -7.41 0.91 -0.10
N GLY A 39 -8.71 0.57 -0.15
CA GLY A 39 -9.66 1.26 -1.02
C GLY A 39 -9.44 1.01 -2.51
N MET A 40 -9.03 -0.20 -2.90
CA MET A 40 -8.87 -0.56 -4.31
C MET A 40 -10.24 -0.47 -5.03
N PRO A 41 -10.39 0.37 -6.07
CA PRO A 41 -11.64 0.48 -6.80
C PRO A 41 -11.91 -0.80 -7.60
N ARG A 42 -13.18 -1.20 -7.75
CA ARG A 42 -13.55 -2.45 -8.44
C ARG A 42 -12.95 -2.59 -9.84
N MET A 43 -12.84 -1.49 -10.58
CA MET A 43 -12.20 -1.44 -11.90
C MET A 43 -10.71 -1.81 -11.91
N ALA A 44 -10.00 -1.62 -10.79
CA ALA A 44 -8.60 -2.00 -10.65
C ALA A 44 -8.40 -3.50 -10.35
N THR A 45 -9.47 -4.27 -10.15
CA THR A 45 -9.39 -5.73 -9.93
C THR A 45 -8.78 -6.43 -11.16
N ALA A 46 -9.13 -6.02 -12.37
CA ALA A 46 -8.53 -6.59 -13.59
C ALA A 46 -7.01 -6.38 -13.65
N LEU A 47 -6.51 -5.26 -13.11
CA LEU A 47 -5.08 -4.99 -13.03
C LEU A 47 -4.40 -5.84 -11.99
N LYS A 48 -5.04 -5.98 -10.82
CA LYS A 48 -4.60 -6.93 -9.80
C LYS A 48 -4.43 -8.30 -10.44
N ASP A 49 -5.45 -8.82 -11.11
CA ASP A 49 -5.43 -10.18 -11.68
C ASP A 49 -4.33 -10.36 -12.72
N THR A 50 -4.11 -9.34 -13.55
CA THR A 50 -3.03 -9.33 -14.55
C THR A 50 -1.66 -9.42 -13.88
N VAL A 51 -1.44 -8.60 -12.85
CA VAL A 51 -0.16 -8.56 -12.14
C VAL A 51 0.03 -9.76 -11.22
N TRP A 52 -1.05 -10.34 -10.69
CA TRP A 52 -1.03 -11.51 -9.80
C TRP A 52 -0.27 -12.67 -10.43
N SER A 53 -0.37 -12.87 -11.74
CA SER A 53 0.38 -13.91 -12.46
C SER A 53 1.91 -13.79 -12.33
N LEU A 54 2.41 -12.58 -12.08
CA LEU A 54 3.84 -12.25 -12.00
C LEU A 54 4.37 -12.18 -10.56
N VAL A 55 3.48 -12.23 -9.56
CA VAL A 55 3.86 -12.13 -8.14
C VAL A 55 4.09 -13.54 -7.57
N PRO A 56 5.20 -13.81 -6.85
CA PRO A 56 5.38 -15.07 -6.14
C PRO A 56 4.29 -15.32 -5.10
N GLU A 57 3.88 -16.59 -4.91
CA GLU A 57 2.85 -16.96 -3.92
C GLU A 57 3.16 -16.47 -2.50
N LYS A 58 4.43 -16.58 -2.07
CA LYS A 58 4.88 -16.10 -0.76
C LYS A 58 4.66 -14.59 -0.55
N THR A 59 4.62 -13.82 -1.62
CA THR A 59 4.39 -12.37 -1.59
C THR A 59 2.91 -12.06 -1.64
N LYS A 60 2.13 -12.82 -2.42
CA LYS A 60 0.66 -12.74 -2.42
C LYS A 60 0.08 -12.97 -1.03
N ASP A 61 0.63 -13.93 -0.28
CA ASP A 61 0.21 -14.24 1.09
C ASP A 61 0.40 -13.07 2.07
N LYS A 62 1.28 -12.13 1.73
CA LYS A 62 1.56 -10.92 2.52
C LYS A 62 0.74 -9.72 2.08
N ILE A 63 -0.04 -9.81 1.01
CA ILE A 63 -0.82 -8.70 0.47
C ILE A 63 -2.26 -8.82 0.96
N ARG A 64 -2.75 -7.80 1.67
CA ARG A 64 -4.15 -7.68 2.09
C ARG A 64 -4.86 -6.56 1.35
N TYR A 65 -6.09 -6.84 0.93
CA TYR A 65 -7.01 -5.84 0.40
C TYR A 65 -8.04 -5.53 1.46
N MET A 66 -8.16 -4.25 1.82
CA MET A 66 -9.03 -3.82 2.90
C MET A 66 -9.76 -2.54 2.53
N SER A 67 -10.96 -2.37 3.10
CA SER A 67 -11.58 -1.05 3.23
C SER A 67 -10.72 -0.18 4.15
N GLU A 68 -11.03 1.11 4.19
CA GLU A 68 -10.36 2.02 5.12
C GLU A 68 -10.63 1.63 6.56
N GLU A 69 -11.88 1.35 6.90
CA GLU A 69 -12.31 0.98 8.24
C GLU A 69 -11.64 -0.32 8.70
N GLU A 70 -11.57 -1.32 7.81
CA GLU A 70 -10.89 -2.59 8.04
C GLU A 70 -9.40 -2.39 8.28
N ALA A 71 -8.73 -1.55 7.47
CA ALA A 71 -7.32 -1.27 7.63
C ALA A 71 -7.03 -0.54 8.95
N GLN A 72 -7.85 0.43 9.33
CA GLN A 72 -7.70 1.15 10.59
C GLN A 72 -7.83 0.21 11.80
N LEU A 73 -8.80 -0.70 11.77
CA LEU A 73 -8.98 -1.69 12.82
C LEU A 73 -7.82 -2.69 12.87
N HIS A 74 -7.39 -3.20 11.72
CA HIS A 74 -6.26 -4.13 11.61
C HIS A 74 -4.97 -3.52 12.17
N ILE A 75 -4.65 -2.27 11.81
CA ILE A 75 -3.46 -1.58 12.32
C ILE A 75 -3.54 -1.40 13.85
N LYS A 76 -4.69 -0.98 14.39
CA LYS A 76 -4.86 -0.81 15.83
C LYS A 76 -4.79 -2.10 16.63
N THR A 77 -5.05 -3.25 16.00
CA THR A 77 -5.03 -4.56 16.65
C THR A 77 -3.68 -5.25 16.55
N GLN A 78 -2.92 -4.98 15.49
CA GLN A 78 -1.63 -5.63 15.22
C GLN A 78 -0.41 -4.82 15.68
N CYS A 79 -0.57 -3.51 15.88
CA CYS A 79 0.52 -2.62 16.25
C CYS A 79 0.27 -1.98 17.62
N ASP A 80 1.35 -1.69 18.34
CA ASP A 80 1.31 -0.86 19.54
C ASP A 80 0.73 0.52 19.23
N GLU A 81 0.11 1.16 20.23
CA GLU A 81 -0.64 2.41 20.06
C GLU A 81 0.17 3.54 19.39
N GLU A 82 1.45 3.69 19.75
CA GLU A 82 2.35 4.68 19.15
C GLU A 82 2.58 4.41 17.66
N VAL A 83 2.87 3.15 17.29
CA VAL A 83 3.12 2.75 15.91
C VAL A 83 1.84 2.89 15.10
N ALA A 84 0.72 2.39 15.63
CA ALA A 84 -0.59 2.51 15.01
C ALA A 84 -0.95 3.97 14.72
N GLY A 85 -0.73 4.88 15.68
CA GLY A 85 -0.94 6.32 15.50
C GLY A 85 -0.14 6.90 14.34
N ARG A 86 1.13 6.53 14.21
CA ARG A 86 2.00 6.97 13.10
C ARG A 86 1.54 6.43 11.74
N ILE A 87 1.11 5.16 11.66
CA ILE A 87 0.61 4.57 10.42
C ILE A 87 -0.68 5.30 9.98
N LEU A 88 -1.60 5.50 10.91
CA LEU A 88 -2.89 6.14 10.65
C LEU A 88 -2.71 7.60 10.20
N ALA A 89 -1.80 8.35 10.83
CA ALA A 89 -1.46 9.71 10.41
C ALA A 89 -0.91 9.75 8.97
N ALA A 90 0.01 8.85 8.64
CA ALA A 90 0.56 8.74 7.29
C ALA A 90 -0.49 8.32 6.25
N MET A 91 -1.40 7.41 6.61
CA MET A 91 -2.54 7.03 5.76
C MET A 91 -3.41 8.25 5.43
N GLN A 92 -3.72 9.07 6.43
CA GLN A 92 -4.56 10.25 6.25
C GLN A 92 -3.86 11.33 5.41
N GLN A 93 -2.56 11.57 5.65
CA GLN A 93 -1.76 12.48 4.83
C GLN A 93 -1.67 12.03 3.36
N ASN A 94 -1.52 10.72 3.09
CA ASN A 94 -1.44 10.21 1.73
C ASN A 94 -2.74 10.34 0.94
N ARG A 95 -3.88 10.51 1.60
CA ARG A 95 -5.18 10.78 0.95
C ARG A 95 -5.50 12.26 0.84
N ASP A 96 -4.76 13.13 1.53
CA ASP A 96 -4.98 14.56 1.45
C ASP A 96 -4.40 15.13 0.14
N ASN A 97 -5.25 15.20 -0.89
CA ASN A 97 -4.92 15.79 -2.18
C ASN A 97 -4.66 17.31 -2.13
N ARG A 98 -4.83 17.96 -0.97
CA ARG A 98 -4.54 19.40 -0.79
C ARG A 98 -3.06 19.66 -0.52
N LEU A 99 -2.30 18.64 -0.11
CA LEU A 99 -0.88 18.76 0.20
C LEU A 99 -0.02 18.19 -0.91
N THR A 100 0.89 19.01 -1.44
CA THR A 100 1.86 18.59 -2.46
C THR A 100 2.92 17.66 -1.85
N LEU A 101 3.54 16.81 -2.67
CA LEU A 101 4.59 15.86 -2.23
C LEU A 101 5.75 16.56 -1.49
N GLU A 102 6.13 17.78 -1.89
CA GLU A 102 7.17 18.58 -1.24
C GLU A 102 6.77 19.06 0.16
N GLN A 103 5.48 19.34 0.40
CA GLN A 103 4.95 19.71 1.71
C GLN A 103 4.88 18.49 2.65
N ARG A 104 4.64 17.29 2.09
CA ARG A 104 4.58 16.04 2.86
C ARG A 104 5.95 15.59 3.37
N LYS A 105 7.05 15.89 2.67
CA LYS A 105 8.42 15.53 3.09
C LYS A 105 8.96 16.31 4.29
N LYS A 106 8.35 17.46 4.63
CA LYS A 106 8.80 18.36 5.71
C LYS A 106 8.07 18.14 7.05
N SER A 107 7.07 17.25 7.06
CA SER A 107 6.25 16.91 8.24
C SER A 107 6.70 15.58 8.83
#